data_AF-A0A954HJZ7-F1
#
_entry.id   AF-A0A954HJZ7-F1
#
_cell.length_a   1.000
_cell.length_b   1.000
_cell.length_c   1.000
_cell.angle_alpha   90.00
_cell.angle_beta   90.00
_cell.angle_gamma   90.00
#
_symmetry.space_group_name_H-M   'P 1'
#
loop_
_entity.id
_entity.type
_entity.pdbx_description
1 polymer ?
#
loop_
_entity_poly.entity_id
_entity_poly.type
_entity_poly.pdbx_seq_one_letter_code
_entity_poly.pdbx_strand_id
1 'polypeptide(L)'
;AAELIDELQNFFQHRDEYVVLLEEFQSRLLTPEQQAAVTQSIHDFLSIQSKDTSSALEEDQATARTLLENIAAPSETELDELTVLAEGQHRWQLLTEFIRNRHELSDADWIEKSGIIRDQFPKQVASAALRNRLYLGSGLTVVTVPETPPSDAPSFEAPAAEVSASDTSVFEIESPPFEEPQVPVVIPTIPDSPDEEFEGGSIFDEAPVRPRKKEQPEELPTPAALFQDPAEATEALHNALFDNDHDDEDIDSGILKQHHRFEEPKGESARLAARILDGDSYTRNELLPDLILALIFEGRSGFAFHLARSLEADPNGSRRALPSWMIRAWTLGSVIMFPQGQLVGTLQDDFAKAKSESQRIGDEAQKITRQLFLQAAALRPAIVAPTTHAAEVVSSFPMTPELIQLYNYCARIGRYGEKIGGLTPSTFKRTDGEQDERLLEDLQQDVAKWVGESETFSVRYALTNPLFTRAHWSLRSSSAHRFPSQVQVWQRWQKTLQTADTIVGNILHNRVDAVADTRQEMQRIASIVSQDRRVSAMPMDNDMRNFLLQAVTFG
;
A
#
# COMPACT_ATOMS: atom_id res chain seq x y z
N ALA A 1 -58.12 -24.71 -46.39
CA ALA A 1 -58.97 -23.56 -46.77
C ALA A 1 -59.78 -23.06 -45.57
N ALA A 2 -60.63 -23.89 -44.95
CA ALA A 2 -61.35 -23.51 -43.73
C ALA A 2 -60.41 -23.18 -42.55
N GLU A 3 -59.40 -24.02 -42.26
CA GLU A 3 -58.38 -23.73 -41.23
C GLU A 3 -57.64 -22.40 -41.46
N LEU A 4 -57.35 -22.08 -42.72
CA LEU A 4 -56.62 -20.87 -43.09
C LEU A 4 -57.50 -19.61 -42.95
N ILE A 5 -58.83 -19.76 -43.03
CA ILE A 5 -59.79 -18.68 -42.78
C ILE A 5 -59.95 -18.47 -41.27
N ASP A 6 -59.99 -19.54 -40.46
CA ASP A 6 -60.02 -19.44 -38.99
C ASP A 6 -58.73 -18.81 -38.45
N GLU A 7 -57.55 -19.19 -38.97
CA GLU A 7 -56.27 -18.58 -38.59
C GLU A 7 -56.23 -17.08 -38.93
N LEU A 8 -56.71 -16.68 -40.12
CA LEU A 8 -56.78 -15.26 -40.50
C LEU A 8 -57.79 -14.49 -39.64
N GLN A 9 -58.95 -15.06 -39.33
CA GLN A 9 -59.94 -14.42 -38.46
C GLN A 9 -59.39 -14.24 -37.03
N ASN A 10 -58.68 -15.22 -36.50
CA ASN A 10 -58.02 -15.14 -35.20
C ASN A 10 -56.93 -14.05 -35.18
N PHE A 11 -56.11 -13.98 -36.24
CA PHE A 11 -55.12 -12.91 -36.42
C PHE A 11 -55.75 -11.51 -36.47
N PHE A 12 -56.87 -11.34 -37.19
CA PHE A 12 -57.57 -10.06 -37.25
C PHE A 12 -58.29 -9.70 -35.94
N GLN A 13 -58.75 -10.69 -35.17
CA GLN A 13 -59.36 -10.47 -33.84
C GLN A 13 -58.35 -9.97 -32.81
N HIS A 14 -57.11 -10.44 -32.88
CA HIS A 14 -56.03 -10.06 -31.97
C HIS A 14 -55.09 -9.00 -32.55
N ARG A 15 -55.42 -8.40 -33.70
CA ARG A 15 -54.56 -7.43 -34.37
C ARG A 15 -54.14 -6.27 -33.46
N ASP A 16 -55.06 -5.73 -32.68
CA ASP A 16 -54.76 -4.61 -31.78
C ASP A 16 -53.83 -5.03 -30.63
N GLU A 17 -53.98 -6.25 -30.11
CA GLU A 17 -53.06 -6.82 -29.12
C GLU A 17 -51.67 -7.06 -29.73
N TYR A 18 -51.60 -7.55 -30.97
CA TYR A 18 -50.33 -7.71 -31.69
C TYR A 18 -49.65 -6.37 -32.00
N VAL A 19 -50.40 -5.31 -32.28
CA VAL A 19 -49.84 -3.95 -32.49
C VAL A 19 -49.24 -3.43 -31.20
N VAL A 20 -49.91 -3.58 -30.05
CA VAL A 20 -49.36 -3.17 -28.75
C VAL A 20 -48.11 -3.98 -28.41
N LEU A 21 -48.11 -5.30 -28.63
CA LEU A 21 -46.93 -6.14 -28.44
C LEU A 21 -45.79 -5.79 -29.40
N LEU A 22 -46.09 -5.39 -30.64
CA LEU A 22 -45.10 -4.91 -31.61
C LEU A 22 -44.52 -3.55 -31.23
N GLU A 23 -45.33 -2.63 -30.74
CA GLU A 23 -44.88 -1.32 -30.26
C GLU A 23 -44.05 -1.47 -28.98
N GLU A 24 -44.46 -2.34 -28.07
CA GLU A 24 -43.69 -2.67 -26.87
C GLU A 24 -42.36 -3.33 -27.26
N PHE A 25 -42.37 -4.31 -28.17
CA PHE A 25 -41.15 -4.94 -28.67
C PHE A 25 -40.24 -3.95 -29.40
N GLN A 26 -40.78 -3.08 -30.26
CA GLN A 26 -40.02 -2.05 -30.94
C GLN A 26 -39.46 -1.00 -29.98
N SER A 27 -40.17 -0.68 -28.90
CA SER A 27 -39.68 0.24 -27.87
C SER A 27 -38.53 -0.37 -27.04
N ARG A 28 -38.44 -1.70 -26.99
CA ARG A 28 -37.32 -2.43 -26.37
C ARG A 28 -36.14 -2.65 -27.31
N LEU A 29 -36.32 -2.47 -28.62
CA LEU A 29 -35.20 -2.53 -29.56
C LEU A 29 -34.26 -1.35 -29.29
N LEU A 30 -32.97 -1.67 -29.15
CA LEU A 30 -31.93 -0.68 -28.93
C LEU A 30 -31.87 0.28 -30.12
N THR A 31 -31.78 1.56 -29.81
CA THR A 31 -31.42 2.57 -30.81
C THR A 31 -30.01 2.27 -31.35
N PRO A 32 -29.66 2.70 -32.59
CA PRO A 32 -28.31 2.49 -33.13
C PRO A 32 -27.20 3.05 -32.24
N GLU A 33 -27.47 4.14 -31.52
CA GLU A 33 -26.56 4.74 -30.55
C GLU A 33 -26.36 3.84 -29.33
N GLN A 34 -27.44 3.30 -28.76
CA GLN A 34 -27.36 2.32 -27.68
C GLN A 34 -26.64 1.04 -28.13
N GLN A 35 -26.90 0.54 -29.34
CA GLN A 35 -26.21 -0.62 -29.89
C GLN A 35 -24.69 -0.37 -29.99
N ALA A 36 -24.28 0.82 -30.43
CA ALA A 36 -22.86 1.21 -30.47
C ALA A 36 -22.24 1.30 -29.06
N ALA A 37 -22.95 1.88 -28.10
CA ALA A 37 -22.50 1.98 -26.70
C ALA A 37 -22.35 0.60 -26.04
N VAL A 38 -23.31 -0.32 -26.28
CA VAL A 38 -23.26 -1.69 -25.78
C VAL A 38 -22.10 -2.46 -26.42
N THR A 39 -21.94 -2.35 -27.75
CA THR A 39 -20.82 -2.96 -28.49
C THR A 39 -19.47 -2.49 -27.92
N GLN A 40 -19.31 -1.18 -27.70
CA GLN A 40 -18.09 -0.63 -27.10
C GLN A 40 -17.86 -1.16 -25.68
N SER A 41 -18.91 -1.24 -24.87
CA SER A 41 -18.81 -1.73 -23.49
C SER A 41 -18.41 -3.20 -23.41
N ILE A 42 -18.93 -4.03 -24.32
CA ILE A 42 -18.53 -5.45 -24.44
C ILE A 42 -17.08 -5.54 -24.90
N HIS A 43 -16.66 -4.76 -25.90
CA HIS A 43 -15.27 -4.73 -26.34
C HIS A 43 -14.31 -4.30 -25.24
N ASP A 44 -14.66 -3.28 -24.47
CA ASP A 44 -13.86 -2.84 -23.33
C ASP A 44 -13.71 -3.96 -22.29
N PHE A 45 -14.79 -4.70 -21.98
CA PHE A 45 -14.73 -5.85 -21.08
C PHE A 45 -13.90 -7.01 -21.66
N LEU A 46 -14.04 -7.31 -22.95
CA LEU A 46 -13.24 -8.33 -23.63
C LEU A 46 -11.75 -7.96 -23.72
N SER A 47 -11.42 -6.67 -23.62
CA SER A 47 -10.03 -6.20 -23.56
C SER A 47 -9.36 -6.43 -22.20
N ILE A 48 -10.12 -6.78 -21.16
CA ILE A 48 -9.56 -7.08 -19.84
C ILE A 48 -8.71 -8.35 -19.93
N GLN A 49 -7.47 -8.23 -19.50
CA GLN A 49 -6.52 -9.34 -19.36
C GLN A 49 -6.19 -9.56 -17.89
N SER A 50 -5.82 -10.80 -17.55
CA SER A 50 -5.39 -11.17 -16.21
C SER A 50 -3.93 -11.62 -16.24
N LYS A 51 -3.14 -11.19 -15.25
CA LYS A 51 -1.77 -11.68 -15.03
C LYS A 51 -1.72 -13.17 -14.68
N ASP A 52 -2.76 -13.64 -14.00
CA ASP A 52 -2.94 -15.06 -13.71
C ASP A 52 -4.09 -15.59 -14.59
N THR A 53 -3.90 -16.70 -15.30
CA THR A 53 -5.00 -17.32 -16.04
C THR A 53 -6.17 -17.61 -15.08
N SER A 54 -7.31 -16.99 -15.34
CA SER A 54 -8.52 -17.14 -14.53
C SER A 54 -9.62 -17.71 -15.43
N SER A 55 -9.88 -19.00 -15.29
CA SER A 55 -10.94 -19.68 -16.06
C SER A 55 -12.31 -19.02 -15.88
N ALA A 56 -12.57 -18.44 -14.70
CA ALA A 56 -13.80 -17.70 -14.42
C ALA A 56 -13.92 -16.42 -15.25
N LEU A 57 -12.82 -15.70 -15.49
CA LEU A 57 -12.85 -14.53 -16.39
C LEU A 57 -13.06 -14.97 -17.84
N GLU A 58 -12.45 -16.07 -18.26
CA GLU A 58 -12.61 -16.62 -19.61
C GLU A 58 -14.05 -17.06 -19.89
N GLU A 59 -14.76 -17.60 -18.89
CA GLU A 59 -16.18 -17.98 -18.97
C GLU A 59 -17.11 -16.76 -19.12
N ASP A 60 -16.91 -15.71 -18.30
CA ASP A 60 -17.66 -14.46 -18.46
C ASP A 60 -17.33 -13.79 -19.81
N GLN A 61 -16.08 -13.86 -20.28
CA GLN A 61 -15.69 -13.36 -21.61
C GLN A 61 -16.27 -14.19 -22.75
N ALA A 62 -16.43 -15.50 -22.59
CA ALA A 62 -17.14 -16.33 -23.57
C ALA A 62 -18.61 -15.91 -23.67
N THR A 63 -19.26 -15.67 -22.53
CA THR A 63 -20.64 -15.17 -22.48
C THR A 63 -20.76 -13.81 -23.18
N ALA A 64 -19.81 -12.90 -22.94
CA ALA A 64 -19.77 -11.59 -23.60
C ALA A 64 -19.56 -11.68 -25.11
N ARG A 65 -18.77 -12.65 -25.61
CA ARG A 65 -18.62 -12.90 -27.07
C ARG A 65 -19.92 -13.41 -27.69
N THR A 66 -20.61 -14.33 -27.03
CA THR A 66 -21.91 -14.83 -27.50
C THR A 66 -22.94 -13.70 -27.58
N LEU A 67 -22.99 -12.84 -26.55
CA LEU A 67 -23.87 -11.67 -26.56
C LEU A 67 -23.53 -10.70 -27.71
N LEU A 68 -22.23 -10.47 -27.97
CA LEU A 68 -21.75 -9.64 -29.08
C LEU A 68 -22.18 -10.19 -30.46
N GLU A 69 -22.12 -11.52 -30.65
CA GLU A 69 -22.55 -12.18 -31.89
C GLU A 69 -24.07 -12.07 -32.10
N ASN A 70 -24.84 -12.06 -31.01
CA ASN A 70 -26.31 -12.03 -31.04
C ASN A 70 -26.92 -10.62 -31.03
N ILE A 71 -26.12 -9.56 -30.91
CA ILE A 71 -26.60 -8.17 -30.85
C ILE A 71 -27.54 -7.79 -32.01
N ALA A 72 -27.35 -8.38 -33.21
CA ALA A 72 -28.18 -8.09 -34.37
C ALA A 72 -29.59 -8.73 -34.31
N ALA A 73 -29.75 -9.79 -33.51
CA ALA A 73 -31.01 -10.52 -33.36
C ALA A 73 -31.08 -11.15 -31.96
N PRO A 74 -31.19 -10.33 -30.89
CA PRO A 74 -31.16 -10.81 -29.52
C PRO A 74 -32.42 -11.59 -29.17
N SER A 75 -32.27 -12.62 -28.35
CA SER A 75 -33.37 -13.26 -27.64
C SER A 75 -33.97 -12.33 -26.58
N GLU A 76 -35.17 -12.64 -26.09
CA GLU A 76 -35.86 -11.82 -25.07
C GLU A 76 -35.02 -11.65 -23.79
N THR A 77 -34.35 -12.72 -23.35
CA THR A 77 -33.45 -12.67 -22.17
C THR A 77 -32.19 -11.84 -22.43
N GLU A 78 -31.65 -11.87 -23.65
CA GLU A 78 -30.50 -11.05 -24.03
C GLU A 78 -30.89 -9.57 -24.16
N LEU A 79 -32.14 -9.27 -24.56
CA LEU A 79 -32.62 -7.90 -24.69
C LEU A 79 -32.63 -7.16 -23.34
N ASP A 80 -33.02 -7.86 -22.26
CA ASP A 80 -32.95 -7.31 -20.91
C ASP A 80 -31.49 -7.02 -20.49
N GLU A 81 -30.57 -7.95 -20.75
CA GLU A 81 -29.14 -7.77 -20.45
C GLU A 81 -28.52 -6.62 -21.27
N LEU A 82 -28.86 -6.52 -22.56
CA LEU A 82 -28.39 -5.45 -23.44
C LEU A 82 -28.95 -4.09 -23.03
N THR A 83 -30.18 -4.04 -22.50
CA THR A 83 -30.77 -2.81 -21.96
C THR A 83 -30.01 -2.35 -20.72
N VAL A 84 -29.70 -3.27 -19.80
CA VAL A 84 -28.87 -2.98 -18.61
C VAL A 84 -27.45 -2.53 -18.99
N LEU A 85 -26.88 -3.10 -20.06
CA LEU A 85 -25.62 -2.63 -20.66
C LEU A 85 -25.76 -1.24 -21.26
N ALA A 86 -26.85 -0.93 -21.97
CA ALA A 86 -27.06 0.39 -22.56
C ALA A 86 -27.20 1.48 -21.48
N GLU A 87 -27.74 1.13 -20.31
CA GLU A 87 -27.92 2.03 -19.17
C GLU A 87 -26.65 2.25 -18.33
N GLY A 88 -25.54 1.56 -18.62
CA GLY A 88 -24.32 1.71 -17.85
C GLY A 88 -24.28 0.91 -16.54
N GLN A 89 -25.30 0.10 -16.26
CA GLN A 89 -25.49 -0.59 -14.97
C GLN A 89 -24.99 -2.04 -14.96
N HIS A 90 -24.51 -2.53 -16.10
CA HIS A 90 -24.10 -3.93 -16.21
C HIS A 90 -22.79 -4.20 -15.47
N ARG A 91 -22.68 -5.40 -14.88
CA ARG A 91 -21.50 -5.84 -14.12
C ARG A 91 -20.19 -5.69 -14.90
N TRP A 92 -20.22 -5.91 -16.22
CA TRP A 92 -19.04 -5.76 -17.09
C TRP A 92 -18.55 -4.31 -17.20
N GLN A 93 -19.46 -3.35 -17.29
CA GLN A 93 -19.12 -1.93 -17.31
C GLN A 93 -18.57 -1.49 -15.97
N LEU A 94 -19.21 -1.91 -14.87
CA LEU A 94 -18.71 -1.63 -13.52
C LEU A 94 -17.29 -2.16 -13.31
N LEU A 95 -16.98 -3.37 -13.77
CA LEU A 95 -15.61 -3.92 -13.68
C LEU A 95 -14.63 -3.14 -14.56
N THR A 96 -15.02 -2.80 -15.79
CA THR A 96 -14.19 -2.06 -16.74
C THR A 96 -13.88 -0.66 -16.23
N GLU A 97 -14.90 0.07 -15.78
CA GLU A 97 -14.78 1.40 -15.20
C GLU A 97 -13.94 1.36 -13.92
N PHE A 98 -14.16 0.36 -13.06
CA PHE A 98 -13.34 0.16 -11.87
C PHE A 98 -11.87 -0.05 -12.22
N ILE A 99 -11.52 -0.85 -13.23
CA ILE A 99 -10.13 -1.06 -13.66
C ILE A 99 -9.56 0.21 -14.29
N ARG A 100 -10.36 0.94 -15.09
CA ARG A 100 -9.94 2.16 -15.81
C ARG A 100 -9.67 3.31 -14.85
N ASN A 101 -10.60 3.60 -13.95
CA ASN A 101 -10.61 4.80 -13.10
C ASN A 101 -10.02 4.55 -11.71
N ARG A 102 -9.45 3.36 -11.46
CA ARG A 102 -8.99 2.91 -10.15
C ARG A 102 -8.07 3.88 -9.38
N HIS A 103 -7.29 4.68 -10.11
CA HIS A 103 -6.33 5.63 -9.54
C HIS A 103 -7.00 6.96 -9.14
N GLU A 104 -8.19 7.22 -9.67
CA GLU A 104 -8.98 8.43 -9.49
C GLU A 104 -10.13 8.22 -8.50
N LEU A 105 -10.47 6.97 -8.18
CA LEU A 105 -11.52 6.65 -7.21
C LEU A 105 -11.17 7.21 -5.82
N SER A 106 -12.17 7.82 -5.18
CA SER A 106 -12.11 8.15 -3.77
C SER A 106 -12.18 6.86 -2.92
N ASP A 107 -11.78 6.94 -1.66
CA ASP A 107 -11.87 5.78 -0.75
C ASP A 107 -13.32 5.28 -0.60
N ALA A 108 -14.31 6.20 -0.62
CA ALA A 108 -15.72 5.85 -0.54
C ALA A 108 -16.18 5.09 -1.79
N ASP A 109 -15.87 5.62 -2.98
CA ASP A 109 -16.23 4.98 -4.26
C ASP A 109 -15.52 3.63 -4.41
N TRP A 110 -14.27 3.53 -3.94
CA TRP A 110 -13.52 2.28 -3.93
C TRP A 110 -14.23 1.22 -3.08
N ILE A 111 -14.67 1.58 -1.87
CA ILE A 111 -15.40 0.66 -0.99
C ILE A 111 -16.69 0.21 -1.65
N GLU A 112 -17.49 1.14 -2.17
CA GLU A 112 -18.77 0.85 -2.82
C GLU A 112 -18.59 -0.06 -4.04
N LYS A 113 -17.78 0.35 -5.03
CA LYS A 113 -17.54 -0.43 -6.25
C LYS A 113 -16.87 -1.77 -5.95
N SER A 114 -15.97 -1.84 -4.97
CA SER A 114 -15.37 -3.13 -4.57
C SER A 114 -16.35 -4.09 -3.92
N GLY A 115 -17.37 -3.58 -3.21
CA GLY A 115 -18.50 -4.36 -2.70
C GLY A 115 -19.31 -4.96 -3.84
N ILE A 116 -19.75 -4.12 -4.77
CA ILE A 116 -20.55 -4.54 -5.93
C ILE A 116 -19.80 -5.60 -6.77
N ILE A 117 -18.50 -5.41 -7.01
CA ILE A 117 -17.68 -6.37 -7.76
C ILE A 117 -17.59 -7.73 -7.04
N ARG A 118 -17.51 -7.75 -5.70
CA ARG A 118 -17.47 -9.01 -4.94
C ARG A 118 -18.79 -9.77 -5.00
N ASP A 119 -19.90 -9.04 -5.08
CA ASP A 119 -21.23 -9.62 -5.10
C ASP A 119 -21.61 -10.14 -6.50
N GLN A 120 -21.18 -9.44 -7.56
CA GLN A 120 -21.58 -9.75 -8.95
C GLN A 120 -20.62 -10.68 -9.72
N PHE A 121 -19.40 -10.89 -9.22
CA PHE A 121 -18.39 -11.72 -9.89
C PHE A 121 -17.91 -12.90 -9.05
N PRO A 122 -17.46 -14.00 -9.68
CA PRO A 122 -16.79 -15.07 -8.98
C PRO A 122 -15.61 -14.55 -8.14
N LYS A 123 -15.41 -15.14 -6.96
CA LYS A 123 -14.36 -14.73 -5.98
C LYS A 123 -12.97 -14.57 -6.60
N GLN A 124 -12.65 -15.37 -7.62
CA GLN A 124 -11.37 -15.33 -8.33
C GLN A 124 -11.21 -14.03 -9.14
N VAL A 125 -12.23 -13.67 -9.93
CA VAL A 125 -12.24 -12.43 -10.74
C VAL A 125 -12.26 -11.21 -9.83
N ALA A 126 -13.15 -11.19 -8.83
CA ALA A 126 -13.21 -10.11 -7.86
C ALA A 126 -11.86 -9.93 -7.12
N SER A 127 -11.23 -11.02 -6.66
CA SER A 127 -9.92 -10.94 -6.02
C SER A 127 -8.81 -10.49 -6.96
N ALA A 128 -8.87 -10.87 -8.24
CA ALA A 128 -7.88 -10.44 -9.24
C ALA A 128 -8.02 -8.94 -9.54
N ALA A 129 -9.25 -8.44 -9.69
CA ALA A 129 -9.55 -7.03 -9.88
C ALA A 129 -9.00 -6.19 -8.72
N LEU A 130 -9.35 -6.57 -7.48
CA LEU A 130 -8.96 -5.83 -6.27
C LEU A 130 -7.46 -5.88 -5.96
N ARG A 131 -6.74 -6.87 -6.49
CA ARG A 131 -5.28 -7.03 -6.32
C ARG A 131 -4.47 -6.51 -7.50
N ASN A 132 -5.06 -5.74 -8.41
CA ASN A 132 -4.36 -5.21 -9.58
C ASN A 132 -3.71 -6.32 -10.44
N ARG A 133 -4.43 -7.43 -10.58
CA ARG A 133 -4.03 -8.52 -11.48
C ARG A 133 -4.79 -8.47 -12.79
N LEU A 134 -5.88 -7.69 -12.85
CA LEU A 134 -6.59 -7.37 -14.08
C LEU A 134 -6.13 -6.02 -14.64
N TYR A 135 -5.99 -5.92 -15.96
CA TYR A 135 -5.62 -4.71 -16.67
C TYR A 135 -6.31 -4.67 -18.04
N LEU A 136 -6.57 -3.46 -18.55
CA LEU A 136 -7.08 -3.30 -19.92
C LEU A 136 -5.91 -3.47 -20.89
N GLY A 137 -6.04 -4.40 -21.83
CA GLY A 137 -5.05 -4.60 -22.89
C GLY A 137 -5.03 -3.41 -23.83
N SER A 138 -3.85 -2.86 -24.10
CA SER A 138 -3.67 -1.64 -24.91
C SER A 138 -3.97 -1.78 -26.41
N GLY A 139 -4.74 -2.79 -26.84
CA GLY A 139 -4.98 -3.01 -28.26
C GLY A 139 -5.78 -4.26 -28.55
N LEU A 140 -7.10 -4.12 -28.53
CA LEU A 140 -7.88 -4.66 -29.63
C LEU A 140 -7.91 -3.54 -30.67
N THR A 141 -6.94 -3.52 -31.59
CA THR A 141 -7.14 -2.84 -32.86
C THR A 141 -8.37 -3.50 -33.47
N VAL A 142 -9.52 -2.82 -33.37
CA VAL A 142 -10.73 -3.21 -34.07
C VAL A 142 -10.30 -3.36 -35.52
N VAL A 143 -10.22 -4.61 -36.00
CA VAL A 143 -10.06 -4.89 -37.42
C VAL A 143 -11.34 -4.36 -38.04
N THR A 144 -11.31 -3.10 -38.47
CA THR A 144 -12.35 -2.55 -39.31
C THR A 144 -12.41 -3.45 -40.53
N VAL A 145 -13.49 -4.22 -40.62
CA VAL A 145 -13.81 -5.05 -41.78
C VAL A 145 -13.72 -4.11 -42.98
N PRO A 146 -12.84 -4.35 -43.97
CA PRO A 146 -12.72 -3.46 -45.10
C PRO A 146 -14.07 -3.43 -45.81
N GLU A 147 -14.70 -2.25 -45.81
CA GLU A 147 -15.88 -2.00 -46.62
C GLU A 147 -15.56 -2.41 -48.06
N THR A 148 -16.44 -3.24 -48.60
CA THR A 148 -16.31 -3.83 -49.93
C THR A 148 -16.21 -2.69 -50.95
N PRO A 149 -15.14 -2.60 -51.76
CA PRO A 149 -15.04 -1.53 -52.74
C PRO A 149 -16.12 -1.73 -53.81
N PRO A 150 -16.76 -0.66 -54.30
CA PRO A 150 -17.68 -0.76 -55.42
C PRO A 150 -16.92 -1.22 -56.66
N SER A 151 -17.33 -2.39 -57.15
CA SER A 151 -17.03 -2.90 -58.48
C SER A 151 -17.51 -1.89 -59.51
N ASP A 152 -16.59 -1.22 -60.22
CA ASP A 152 -16.72 -0.92 -61.65
C ASP A 152 -15.44 -0.28 -62.27
N ALA A 153 -14.84 -1.03 -63.21
CA ALA A 153 -14.03 -0.61 -64.38
C ALA A 153 -12.58 -0.05 -64.18
N PRO A 154 -11.78 0.09 -65.26
CA PRO A 154 -11.08 -1.01 -65.93
C PRO A 154 -9.54 -0.83 -66.00
N SER A 155 -8.87 -1.94 -66.30
CA SER A 155 -7.44 -2.11 -66.61
C SER A 155 -6.77 -0.95 -67.35
N PHE A 156 -5.69 -0.40 -66.78
CA PHE A 156 -4.67 0.34 -67.52
C PHE A 156 -3.26 -0.08 -67.08
N GLU A 157 -2.42 -0.32 -68.08
CA GLU A 157 -1.01 -0.72 -68.00
C GLU A 157 -0.11 0.33 -67.35
N ALA A 158 1.01 -0.17 -66.82
CA ALA A 158 2.10 0.54 -66.16
C ALA A 158 2.68 1.73 -66.96
N PRO A 159 3.49 2.57 -66.28
CA PRO A 159 4.92 2.38 -66.48
C PRO A 159 5.77 2.48 -65.21
N ALA A 160 6.92 1.81 -65.28
CA ALA A 160 7.97 1.79 -64.28
C ALA A 160 8.56 3.18 -64.03
N ALA A 161 8.77 3.50 -62.75
CA ALA A 161 9.69 4.54 -62.33
C ALA A 161 10.40 4.09 -61.05
N GLU A 162 11.71 3.92 -61.19
CA GLU A 162 12.68 3.69 -60.13
C GLU A 162 12.72 4.89 -59.18
N VAL A 163 12.53 4.67 -57.88
CA VAL A 163 12.92 5.64 -56.84
C VAL A 163 13.54 4.92 -55.65
N SER A 164 14.88 4.94 -55.66
CA SER A 164 15.76 5.29 -54.54
C SER A 164 15.35 4.84 -53.13
N ALA A 165 15.99 3.75 -52.66
CA ALA A 165 16.04 3.37 -51.27
C ALA A 165 16.89 4.39 -50.48
N SER A 166 16.27 5.04 -49.50
CA SER A 166 16.96 5.86 -48.49
C SER A 166 17.12 5.02 -47.22
N ASP A 167 18.37 4.98 -46.77
CA ASP A 167 18.83 4.45 -45.50
C ASP A 167 17.93 4.86 -44.33
N THR A 168 17.41 3.87 -43.61
CA THR A 168 17.01 4.04 -42.21
C THR A 168 17.79 3.04 -41.39
N SER A 169 19.01 3.44 -41.01
CA SER A 169 19.86 2.71 -40.07
C SER A 169 19.22 2.75 -38.68
N VAL A 170 18.61 1.64 -38.26
CA VAL A 170 18.23 1.40 -36.87
C VAL A 170 19.52 1.06 -36.12
N PHE A 171 19.93 1.92 -35.18
CA PHE A 171 20.97 1.60 -34.22
C PHE A 171 20.43 0.57 -33.23
N GLU A 172 20.76 -0.70 -33.47
CA GLU A 172 20.64 -1.78 -32.50
C GLU A 172 21.76 -1.61 -31.46
N ILE A 173 21.42 -1.06 -30.29
CA ILE A 173 22.33 -1.04 -29.15
C ILE A 173 22.32 -2.44 -28.55
N GLU A 174 23.21 -3.31 -29.02
CA GLU A 174 23.57 -4.55 -28.32
C GLU A 174 24.11 -4.18 -26.94
N SER A 175 23.31 -4.46 -25.91
CA SER A 175 23.78 -4.43 -24.52
C SER A 175 24.71 -5.62 -24.32
N PRO A 176 25.92 -5.43 -23.77
CA PRO A 176 26.85 -6.53 -23.57
C PRO A 176 26.26 -7.57 -22.60
N PRO A 177 26.56 -8.87 -22.78
CA PRO A 177 26.08 -9.90 -21.88
C PRO A 177 26.64 -9.66 -20.48
N PHE A 178 25.75 -9.46 -19.52
CA PHE A 178 26.07 -9.43 -18.10
C PHE A 178 26.34 -10.87 -17.66
N GLU A 179 27.61 -11.23 -17.49
CA GLU A 179 28.00 -12.47 -16.81
C GLU A 179 27.67 -12.35 -15.32
N GLU A 180 26.61 -13.02 -14.88
CA GLU A 180 26.37 -13.27 -13.46
C GLU A 180 27.56 -14.07 -12.88
N PRO A 181 28.16 -13.64 -11.76
CA PRO A 181 29.21 -14.41 -11.10
C PRO A 181 28.64 -15.74 -10.61
N GLN A 182 28.99 -16.83 -11.30
CA GLN A 182 28.67 -18.19 -10.86
C GLN A 182 29.45 -18.51 -9.58
N VAL A 183 28.79 -18.38 -8.44
CA VAL A 183 29.23 -19.00 -7.19
C VAL A 183 28.80 -20.47 -7.22
N PRO A 184 29.72 -21.44 -7.04
CA PRO A 184 29.37 -22.86 -7.11
C PRO A 184 28.45 -23.22 -5.94
N VAL A 185 27.17 -23.43 -6.23
CA VAL A 185 26.20 -24.00 -5.30
C VAL A 185 26.48 -25.50 -5.21
N VAL A 186 27.22 -25.91 -4.19
CA VAL A 186 27.30 -27.32 -3.79
C VAL A 186 26.00 -27.68 -3.08
N ILE A 187 25.07 -28.32 -3.80
CA ILE A 187 23.88 -28.94 -3.22
C ILE A 187 24.31 -30.27 -2.60
N PRO A 188 24.21 -30.47 -1.26
CA PRO A 188 24.41 -31.77 -0.68
C PRO A 188 23.17 -32.64 -0.93
N THR A 189 23.36 -33.75 -1.65
CA THR A 189 22.36 -34.79 -1.85
C THR A 189 21.99 -35.42 -0.50
N ILE A 190 20.73 -35.28 -0.10
CA ILE A 190 20.15 -35.97 1.07
C ILE A 190 19.68 -37.34 0.58
N PRO A 191 20.01 -38.45 1.28
CA PRO A 191 19.50 -39.77 0.93
C PRO A 191 18.02 -39.90 1.30
N ASP A 192 17.24 -40.46 0.38
CA ASP A 192 15.84 -40.84 0.58
C ASP A 192 15.70 -41.75 1.80
N SER A 193 14.75 -41.41 2.68
CA SER A 193 14.30 -42.28 3.76
C SER A 193 12.80 -42.52 3.60
N PRO A 194 12.33 -43.76 3.85
CA PRO A 194 11.06 -44.26 3.34
C PRO A 194 9.85 -43.75 4.15
N ASP A 195 8.72 -43.74 3.46
CA ASP A 195 7.39 -43.37 3.92
C ASP A 195 6.98 -44.12 5.20
N GLU A 196 6.71 -43.38 6.28
CA GLU A 196 5.89 -43.85 7.39
C GLU A 196 4.53 -43.16 7.32
N GLU A 197 3.51 -43.95 6.96
CA GLU A 197 2.09 -43.62 7.05
C GLU A 197 1.72 -43.37 8.52
N PHE A 198 1.32 -42.14 8.83
CA PHE A 198 0.81 -41.79 10.17
C PHE A 198 -0.73 -41.75 10.13
N GLU A 199 -1.35 -42.78 10.70
CA GLU A 199 -2.80 -42.91 10.88
C GLU A 199 -3.34 -41.79 11.79
N GLY A 200 -4.44 -41.17 11.34
CA GLY A 200 -5.12 -40.07 12.02
C GLY A 200 -5.94 -40.54 13.22
N GLY A 201 -5.60 -40.03 14.40
CA GLY A 201 -6.45 -40.06 15.59
C GLY A 201 -7.19 -38.73 15.79
N SER A 202 -8.47 -38.70 15.42
CA SER A 202 -9.41 -37.62 15.74
C SER A 202 -9.83 -37.74 17.20
N ILE A 203 -9.43 -36.77 18.03
CA ILE A 203 -9.93 -36.60 19.41
C ILE A 203 -10.21 -35.12 19.60
N PHE A 204 -11.45 -34.70 19.37
CA PHE A 204 -12.05 -33.56 20.07
C PHE A 204 -13.54 -33.84 20.25
N ASP A 205 -13.90 -34.20 21.49
CA ASP A 205 -15.27 -34.23 21.99
C ASP A 205 -15.84 -32.80 21.99
N GLU A 206 -16.94 -32.65 21.25
CA GLU A 206 -17.72 -31.43 21.13
C GLU A 206 -18.67 -31.31 22.32
N ALA A 207 -18.43 -30.34 23.20
CA ALA A 207 -19.32 -30.03 24.32
C ALA A 207 -20.54 -29.20 23.85
N PRO A 208 -21.75 -29.45 24.35
CA PRO A 208 -22.97 -28.83 23.83
C PRO A 208 -23.11 -27.37 24.26
N VAL A 209 -23.18 -26.47 23.27
CA VAL A 209 -23.47 -25.04 23.44
C VAL A 209 -24.95 -24.85 23.80
N ARG A 210 -25.21 -24.16 24.92
CA ARG A 210 -26.56 -23.77 25.35
C ARG A 210 -27.18 -22.72 24.42
N PRO A 211 -28.49 -22.81 24.09
CA PRO A 211 -29.15 -21.80 23.28
C PRO A 211 -29.32 -20.49 24.08
N ARG A 212 -28.74 -19.40 23.60
CA ARG A 212 -29.01 -18.04 24.10
C ARG A 212 -30.36 -17.55 23.55
N LYS A 213 -31.15 -16.94 24.44
CA LYS A 213 -32.41 -16.25 24.15
C LYS A 213 -32.21 -15.19 23.05
N LYS A 214 -33.13 -15.18 22.08
CA LYS A 214 -33.30 -14.09 21.12
C LYS A 214 -33.88 -12.89 21.86
N GLU A 215 -33.09 -11.84 22.04
CA GLU A 215 -33.61 -10.51 22.35
C GLU A 215 -33.90 -9.79 21.03
N GLN A 216 -35.08 -9.16 20.96
CA GLN A 216 -35.56 -8.39 19.80
C GLN A 216 -34.69 -7.14 19.60
N PRO A 217 -34.47 -6.70 18.36
CA PRO A 217 -33.76 -5.44 18.10
C PRO A 217 -34.68 -4.25 18.45
N GLU A 218 -34.18 -3.33 19.27
CA GLU A 218 -34.71 -1.97 19.37
C GLU A 218 -34.51 -1.25 18.02
N GLU A 219 -35.60 -0.70 17.48
CA GLU A 219 -35.58 0.17 16.31
C GLU A 219 -34.86 1.50 16.65
N LEU A 220 -33.72 1.73 16.01
CA LEU A 220 -33.07 3.04 15.96
C LEU A 220 -33.81 3.95 14.95
N PRO A 221 -34.05 5.22 15.28
CA PRO A 221 -34.74 6.14 14.38
C PRO A 221 -33.87 6.49 13.17
N THR A 222 -34.48 6.50 11.99
CA THR A 222 -33.87 6.81 10.70
C THR A 222 -33.46 8.29 10.61
N PRO A 223 -32.30 8.66 10.03
CA PRO A 223 -31.80 10.05 9.96
C PRO A 223 -32.54 10.99 8.99
N ALA A 224 -33.75 10.64 8.52
CA ALA A 224 -34.41 11.32 7.42
C ALA A 224 -35.28 12.53 7.82
N ALA A 225 -35.19 13.03 9.06
CA ALA A 225 -36.12 14.05 9.59
C ALA A 225 -35.50 15.42 9.93
N LEU A 226 -34.26 15.74 9.50
CA LEU A 226 -33.55 16.94 10.01
C LEU A 226 -33.10 17.98 8.97
N PHE A 227 -33.43 17.83 7.69
CA PHE A 227 -33.12 18.88 6.70
C PHE A 227 -34.31 19.09 5.76
N GLN A 228 -35.19 20.01 6.15
CA GLN A 228 -36.14 20.61 5.22
C GLN A 228 -35.50 21.89 4.68
N ASP A 229 -35.22 21.84 3.38
CA ASP A 229 -34.88 22.95 2.49
C ASP A 229 -33.41 23.45 2.42
N PRO A 230 -32.60 22.97 1.46
CA PRO A 230 -31.25 23.48 1.20
C PRO A 230 -31.20 24.91 0.62
N ALA A 231 -32.36 25.51 0.29
CA ALA A 231 -32.43 26.90 -0.18
C ALA A 231 -32.30 27.94 0.95
N GLU A 232 -32.78 27.65 2.17
CA GLU A 232 -32.66 28.58 3.31
C GLU A 232 -31.22 28.68 3.84
N ALA A 233 -30.45 27.60 3.74
CA ALA A 233 -29.06 27.58 4.22
C ALA A 233 -28.11 28.41 3.34
N THR A 234 -28.39 28.51 2.04
CA THR A 234 -27.58 29.31 1.11
C THR A 234 -27.91 30.80 1.21
N GLU A 235 -29.17 31.17 1.50
CA GLU A 235 -29.58 32.57 1.68
C GLU A 235 -29.03 33.17 3.00
N ALA A 236 -28.99 32.38 4.08
CA ALA A 236 -28.39 32.79 5.35
C ALA A 236 -26.87 33.02 5.25
N LEU A 237 -26.16 32.21 4.45
CA LEU A 237 -24.72 32.36 4.24
C LEU A 237 -24.39 33.58 3.35
N HIS A 238 -25.24 33.87 2.36
CA HIS A 238 -25.07 35.02 1.47
C HIS A 238 -25.30 36.35 2.20
N ASN A 239 -26.28 36.40 3.11
CA ASN A 239 -26.54 37.61 3.93
C ASN A 239 -25.44 37.85 4.98
N ALA A 240 -24.76 36.81 5.46
CA ALA A 240 -23.65 36.95 6.41
C ALA A 240 -22.33 37.44 5.76
N LEU A 241 -22.20 37.33 4.44
CA LEU A 241 -20.95 37.63 3.73
C LEU A 241 -20.92 38.98 2.99
N PHE A 242 -22.07 39.64 2.81
CA PHE A 242 -22.18 40.82 1.94
C PHE A 242 -22.83 42.06 2.55
N ASP A 243 -23.07 42.08 3.86
CA ASP A 243 -23.53 43.30 4.56
C ASP A 243 -22.33 44.21 4.87
N ASN A 244 -21.84 44.89 3.83
CA ASN A 244 -20.79 45.92 3.90
C ASN A 244 -21.39 47.26 3.45
N ASP A 245 -22.11 47.91 4.35
CA ASP A 245 -22.38 49.35 4.30
C ASP A 245 -22.27 49.87 5.73
N HIS A 246 -21.04 50.07 6.22
CA HIS A 246 -20.78 50.87 7.41
C HIS A 246 -19.63 51.83 7.15
N ASP A 247 -19.94 53.08 7.47
CA ASP A 247 -19.23 54.31 7.15
C ASP A 247 -17.78 54.34 7.66
N ASP A 248 -16.95 55.09 6.92
CA ASP A 248 -15.59 55.49 7.24
C ASP A 248 -15.53 56.24 8.60
N GLU A 249 -15.45 55.51 9.70
CA GLU A 249 -14.96 56.03 10.98
C GLU A 249 -13.56 55.49 11.28
N ASP A 250 -12.68 56.41 11.65
CA ASP A 250 -11.27 56.23 11.99
C ASP A 250 -10.99 54.91 12.72
N ILE A 251 -10.39 53.94 12.00
CA ILE A 251 -9.94 52.67 12.56
C ILE A 251 -8.81 52.96 13.54
N ASP A 252 -9.21 53.03 14.81
CA ASP A 252 -8.33 53.03 15.96
C ASP A 252 -7.39 51.81 15.87
N SER A 253 -6.11 52.09 15.66
CA SER A 253 -4.99 51.14 15.67
C SER A 253 -4.88 50.28 16.94
N GLY A 254 -5.75 50.48 17.94
CA GLY A 254 -5.93 49.62 19.11
C GLY A 254 -6.60 48.26 18.85
N ILE A 255 -7.38 48.09 17.77
CA ILE A 255 -8.15 46.84 17.54
C ILE A 255 -7.27 45.68 17.01
N LEU A 256 -6.10 45.97 16.41
CA LEU A 256 -5.13 44.95 15.99
C LEU A 256 -4.33 44.31 17.14
N LYS A 257 -4.60 44.69 18.41
CA LYS A 257 -4.04 44.06 19.61
C LYS A 257 -5.05 43.21 20.38
N GLN A 258 -6.11 42.73 19.74
CA GLN A 258 -6.78 41.54 20.25
C GLN A 258 -5.86 40.35 20.02
N HIS A 259 -4.87 40.21 20.91
CA HIS A 259 -4.20 38.95 21.13
C HIS A 259 -5.30 37.93 21.44
N HIS A 260 -5.65 37.11 20.45
CA HIS A 260 -6.20 35.78 20.69
C HIS A 260 -5.16 35.03 21.52
N ARG A 261 -5.14 35.32 22.82
CA ARG A 261 -4.36 34.62 23.80
C ARG A 261 -5.05 33.27 23.89
N PHE A 262 -4.47 32.28 23.20
CA PHE A 262 -4.87 30.89 23.33
C PHE A 262 -5.12 30.61 24.82
N GLU A 263 -6.32 30.16 25.14
CA GLU A 263 -6.63 29.62 26.47
C GLU A 263 -5.49 28.68 26.88
N GLU A 264 -5.08 28.78 28.15
CA GLU A 264 -3.81 28.25 28.69
C GLU A 264 -3.16 27.17 27.82
N PRO A 265 -2.04 27.46 27.14
CA PRO A 265 -1.44 26.56 26.17
C PRO A 265 -1.04 25.23 26.84
N LYS A 266 -1.92 24.23 26.76
CA LYS A 266 -1.61 22.86 27.15
C LYS A 266 -0.84 22.22 26.00
N GLY A 267 0.30 21.62 26.32
CA GLY A 267 1.17 20.98 25.35
C GLY A 267 2.53 21.66 25.19
N GLU A 268 3.45 20.95 24.56
CA GLU A 268 4.79 21.44 24.25
C GLU A 268 4.74 22.40 23.06
N SER A 269 3.92 22.10 22.04
CA SER A 269 3.78 22.94 20.85
C SER A 269 3.36 24.37 21.22
N ALA A 270 2.44 24.49 22.17
CA ALA A 270 1.88 25.76 22.58
C ALA A 270 2.87 26.56 23.48
N ARG A 271 3.69 25.88 24.28
CA ARG A 271 4.83 26.51 25.00
C ARG A 271 5.91 26.99 24.05
N LEU A 272 6.26 26.20 23.03
CA LEU A 272 7.23 26.58 22.00
C LEU A 272 6.73 27.77 21.18
N ALA A 273 5.45 27.75 20.77
CA ALA A 273 4.83 28.87 20.07
C ALA A 273 4.88 30.18 20.87
N ALA A 274 4.57 30.14 22.18
CA ALA A 274 4.68 31.30 23.04
C ALA A 274 6.13 31.83 23.11
N ARG A 275 7.11 30.94 23.29
CA ARG A 275 8.54 31.31 23.30
C ARG A 275 9.01 31.90 21.97
N ILE A 276 8.51 31.40 20.84
CA ILE A 276 8.81 31.94 19.50
C ILE A 276 8.23 33.35 19.36
N LEU A 277 6.99 33.57 19.78
CA LEU A 277 6.35 34.89 19.72
C LEU A 277 7.07 35.92 20.59
N ASP A 278 7.47 35.52 21.80
CA ASP A 278 8.17 36.39 22.76
C ASP A 278 9.68 36.55 22.46
N GLY A 279 10.26 35.64 21.66
CA GLY A 279 11.68 35.60 21.33
C GLY A 279 12.10 36.52 20.18
N ASP A 280 13.41 36.72 20.04
CA ASP A 280 14.01 37.44 18.91
C ASP A 280 14.03 36.59 17.61
N SER A 281 14.28 37.22 16.46
CA SER A 281 14.24 36.53 15.15
C SER A 281 15.21 35.35 15.04
N TYR A 282 16.34 35.38 15.76
CA TYR A 282 17.31 34.28 15.75
C TYR A 282 16.76 33.07 16.50
N THR A 283 16.26 33.30 17.73
CA THR A 283 15.63 32.28 18.57
C THR A 283 14.41 31.68 17.89
N ARG A 284 13.64 32.47 17.14
CA ARG A 284 12.51 31.98 16.33
C ARG A 284 12.94 30.94 15.32
N ASN A 285 13.95 31.23 14.51
CA ASN A 285 14.42 30.32 13.46
C ASN A 285 15.01 29.01 14.00
N GLU A 286 15.55 29.05 15.22
CA GLU A 286 16.07 27.87 15.90
C GLU A 286 14.95 26.99 16.49
N LEU A 287 13.90 27.59 17.06
CA LEU A 287 12.80 26.85 17.71
C LEU A 287 11.70 26.39 16.75
N LEU A 288 11.61 26.94 15.54
CA LEU A 288 10.58 26.59 14.56
C LEU A 288 10.62 25.11 14.12
N PRO A 289 11.78 24.48 13.85
CA PRO A 289 11.88 23.04 13.63
C PRO A 289 11.32 22.20 14.80
N ASP A 290 11.61 22.59 16.04
CA ASP A 290 11.13 21.90 17.23
C ASP A 290 9.61 22.04 17.37
N LEU A 291 9.06 23.22 17.05
CA LEU A 291 7.61 23.44 17.02
C LEU A 291 6.92 22.52 16.01
N ILE A 292 7.51 22.33 14.82
CA ILE A 292 6.97 21.40 13.81
C ILE A 292 6.92 19.97 14.36
N LEU A 293 8.00 19.51 15.00
CA LEU A 293 8.04 18.17 15.60
C LEU A 293 7.02 18.02 16.74
N ALA A 294 6.90 19.02 17.61
CA ALA A 294 5.92 19.03 18.69
C ALA A 294 4.48 18.99 18.16
N LEU A 295 4.18 19.72 17.07
CA LEU A 295 2.88 19.66 16.41
C LEU A 295 2.59 18.27 15.83
N ILE A 296 3.58 17.60 15.24
CA ILE A 296 3.41 16.23 14.72
C ILE A 296 3.14 15.26 15.88
N PHE A 297 3.91 15.36 16.97
CA PHE A 297 3.76 14.51 18.15
C PHE A 297 2.39 14.68 18.83
N GLU A 298 1.87 15.90 18.87
CA GLU A 298 0.54 16.22 19.40
C GLU A 298 -0.61 15.92 18.42
N GLY A 299 -0.34 15.26 17.29
CA GLY A 299 -1.36 14.90 16.29
C GLY A 299 -1.90 16.09 15.48
N ARG A 300 -1.24 17.25 15.55
CA ARG A 300 -1.60 18.50 14.86
C ARG A 300 -0.86 18.64 13.54
N SER A 301 -0.85 17.58 12.73
CA SER A 301 -0.04 17.50 11.51
C SER A 301 -0.42 18.52 10.44
N GLY A 302 -1.68 18.95 10.38
CA GLY A 302 -2.12 20.03 9.47
C GLY A 302 -1.40 21.36 9.74
N PHE A 303 -1.30 21.76 11.00
CA PHE A 303 -0.54 22.95 11.39
C PHE A 303 0.96 22.79 11.12
N ALA A 304 1.51 21.61 11.42
CA ALA A 304 2.91 21.30 11.12
C ALA A 304 3.20 21.42 9.62
N PHE A 305 2.31 20.91 8.76
CA PHE A 305 2.41 21.00 7.31
C PHE A 305 2.41 22.44 6.81
N HIS A 306 1.44 23.26 7.24
CA HIS A 306 1.36 24.65 6.82
C HIS A 306 2.57 25.45 7.30
N LEU A 307 3.03 25.24 8.53
CA LEU A 307 4.22 25.90 9.07
C LEU A 307 5.47 25.51 8.28
N ALA A 308 5.68 24.23 8.01
CA ALA A 308 6.80 23.76 7.18
C ALA A 308 6.75 24.39 5.77
N ARG A 309 5.58 24.42 5.14
CA ARG A 309 5.39 25.02 3.81
C ARG A 309 5.66 26.52 3.81
N SER A 310 5.26 27.24 4.86
CA SER A 310 5.61 28.66 5.02
C SER A 310 7.11 28.88 5.16
N LEU A 311 7.82 27.98 5.86
CA LEU A 311 9.28 28.04 5.97
C LEU A 311 10.00 27.69 4.67
N GLU A 312 9.46 26.78 3.86
CA GLU A 312 9.99 26.46 2.54
C GLU A 312 9.86 27.64 1.56
N ALA A 313 8.82 28.46 1.72
CA ALA A 313 8.60 29.65 0.89
C ALA A 313 9.56 30.81 1.26
N ASP A 314 10.12 30.82 2.47
CA ASP A 314 11.10 31.80 2.89
C ASP A 314 12.52 31.39 2.43
N PRO A 315 13.20 32.16 1.57
CA PRO A 315 14.58 31.86 1.17
C PRO A 315 15.58 31.85 2.34
N ASN A 316 15.25 32.52 3.44
CA ASN A 316 16.01 32.51 4.69
C ASN A 316 15.50 31.48 5.71
N GLY A 317 14.50 30.69 5.32
CA GLY A 317 13.85 29.68 6.16
C GLY A 317 14.83 28.64 6.71
N SER A 318 14.50 28.12 7.88
CA SER A 318 15.34 27.12 8.56
C SER A 318 15.39 25.82 7.75
N ARG A 319 16.52 25.59 7.09
CA ARG A 319 16.81 24.34 6.35
C ARG A 319 16.81 23.09 7.23
N ARG A 320 16.77 23.25 8.57
CA ARG A 320 16.70 22.17 9.55
C ARG A 320 15.29 21.60 9.70
N ALA A 321 14.25 22.39 9.40
CA ALA A 321 12.86 21.94 9.50
C ALA A 321 12.58 20.71 8.60
N LEU A 322 11.61 19.89 9.00
CA LEU A 322 11.11 18.83 8.14
C LEU A 322 10.37 19.45 6.95
N PRO A 323 10.62 18.99 5.71
CA PRO A 323 9.91 19.49 4.55
C PRO A 323 8.44 19.09 4.58
N SER A 324 7.58 19.94 4.01
CA SER A 324 6.14 19.80 4.03
C SER A 324 5.66 18.49 3.42
N TRP A 325 6.34 18.00 2.37
CA TRP A 325 6.01 16.72 1.74
C TRP A 325 6.27 15.52 2.67
N MET A 326 7.29 15.57 3.55
CA MET A 326 7.53 14.48 4.51
C MET A 326 6.43 14.44 5.57
N ILE A 327 5.99 15.60 6.05
CA ILE A 327 4.89 15.71 7.02
C ILE A 327 3.59 15.19 6.39
N ARG A 328 3.33 15.52 5.12
CA ARG A 328 2.21 14.97 4.37
C ARG A 328 2.34 13.46 4.21
N ALA A 329 3.51 12.93 3.84
CA ALA A 329 3.73 11.50 3.71
C ALA A 329 3.49 10.74 5.03
N TRP A 330 3.95 11.29 6.16
CA TRP A 330 3.66 10.75 7.49
C TRP A 330 2.15 10.73 7.80
N THR A 331 1.49 11.85 7.57
CA THR A 331 0.05 12.00 7.83
C THR A 331 -0.76 11.03 6.98
N LEU A 332 -0.54 11.04 5.67
CA LEU A 332 -1.26 10.18 4.72
C LEU A 332 -0.92 8.70 4.91
N GLY A 333 0.35 8.39 5.19
CA GLY A 333 0.80 7.02 5.43
C GLY A 333 0.14 6.38 6.66
N SER A 334 -0.27 7.19 7.65
CA SER A 334 -0.98 6.70 8.83
C SER A 334 -2.46 6.38 8.57
N VAL A 335 -3.09 7.06 7.60
CA VAL A 335 -4.53 6.91 7.30
C VAL A 335 -4.83 6.00 6.11
N ILE A 336 -3.82 5.68 5.29
CA ILE A 336 -4.02 4.83 4.13
C ILE A 336 -4.57 3.45 4.49
N MET A 337 -5.69 3.07 3.87
CA MET A 337 -6.37 1.80 4.10
C MET A 337 -6.43 0.91 2.86
N PHE A 338 -6.31 1.51 1.68
CA PHE A 338 -6.50 0.81 0.41
C PHE A 338 -5.22 0.83 -0.42
N PRO A 339 -4.99 -0.20 -1.24
CA PRO A 339 -3.82 -0.28 -2.11
C PRO A 339 -3.82 0.74 -3.24
N GLN A 340 -4.96 1.40 -3.50
CA GLN A 340 -5.18 2.33 -4.60
C GLN A 340 -6.05 3.50 -4.14
N GLY A 341 -6.13 4.56 -4.96
CA GLY A 341 -6.89 5.78 -4.69
C GLY A 341 -6.02 7.05 -4.77
N GLN A 342 -6.65 8.21 -4.65
CA GLN A 342 -5.97 9.51 -4.78
C GLN A 342 -4.84 9.71 -3.74
N LEU A 343 -5.03 9.20 -2.52
CA LEU A 343 -4.01 9.26 -1.46
C LEU A 343 -2.76 8.45 -1.82
N VAL A 344 -2.93 7.34 -2.53
CA VAL A 344 -1.82 6.50 -3.03
C VAL A 344 -1.01 7.27 -4.06
N GLY A 345 -1.66 7.93 -5.02
CA GLY A 345 -0.98 8.77 -6.01
C GLY A 345 -0.18 9.89 -5.34
N THR A 346 -0.77 10.57 -4.36
CA THR A 346 -0.09 11.64 -3.60
C THR A 346 1.13 11.11 -2.84
N LEU A 347 1.00 9.94 -2.18
CA LEU A 347 2.12 9.30 -1.49
C LEU A 347 3.21 8.83 -2.45
N GLN A 348 2.85 8.35 -3.63
CA GLN A 348 3.81 7.95 -4.67
C GLN A 348 4.67 9.14 -5.10
N ASP A 349 4.05 10.30 -5.33
CA ASP A 349 4.77 11.54 -5.67
C ASP A 349 5.68 12.02 -4.53
N ASP A 350 5.27 11.84 -3.28
CA ASP A 350 6.06 12.21 -2.11
C ASP A 350 7.22 11.26 -1.88
N PHE A 351 7.03 9.94 -2.00
CA PHE A 351 8.12 8.97 -1.90
C PHE A 351 9.10 9.04 -3.07
N ALA A 352 8.68 9.48 -4.26
CA ALA A 352 9.61 9.75 -5.36
C ALA A 352 10.66 10.83 -5.02
N LYS A 353 10.33 11.76 -4.12
CA LYS A 353 11.25 12.82 -3.65
C LYS A 353 12.25 12.31 -2.61
N ALA A 354 11.97 11.18 -1.96
CA ALA A 354 12.81 10.62 -0.90
C ALA A 354 14.28 10.50 -1.30
N LYS A 355 14.54 9.93 -2.48
CA LYS A 355 15.90 9.63 -2.94
C LYS A 355 16.71 10.89 -3.23
N SER A 356 16.08 11.91 -3.81
CA SER A 356 16.75 13.14 -4.22
C SER A 356 16.89 14.15 -3.08
N GLU A 357 15.94 14.21 -2.14
CA GLU A 357 15.90 15.27 -1.13
C GLU A 357 16.41 14.85 0.25
N SER A 358 16.26 13.59 0.65
CA SER A 358 16.69 13.13 1.99
C SER A 358 18.20 13.26 2.22
N GLN A 359 19.00 13.28 1.14
CA GLN A 359 20.47 13.34 1.22
C GLN A 359 21.04 14.76 1.09
N ARG A 360 20.25 15.73 0.62
CA ARG A 360 20.79 17.02 0.15
C ARG A 360 21.17 17.99 1.26
N ILE A 361 20.58 17.90 2.45
CA ILE A 361 20.65 18.99 3.44
C ILE A 361 20.61 18.44 4.87
N GLY A 362 21.58 18.85 5.69
CA GLY A 362 21.61 18.61 7.14
C GLY A 362 22.96 18.06 7.62
N ASP A 363 23.18 18.16 8.93
CA ASP A 363 24.21 17.35 9.60
C ASP A 363 23.82 15.86 9.61
N GLU A 364 24.75 14.98 9.99
CA GLU A 364 24.48 13.53 9.98
C GLU A 364 23.32 13.13 10.91
N ALA A 365 23.17 13.80 12.05
CA ALA A 365 22.07 13.54 12.98
C ALA A 365 20.70 13.88 12.36
N GLN A 366 20.61 15.02 11.66
CA GLN A 366 19.41 15.43 10.93
C GLN A 366 19.10 14.50 9.77
N LYS A 367 20.12 14.04 9.04
CA LYS A 367 19.93 13.05 7.96
C LYS A 367 19.36 11.76 8.51
N ILE A 368 19.92 11.23 9.60
CA ILE A 368 19.41 10.02 10.26
C ILE A 368 17.98 10.24 10.75
N THR A 369 17.70 11.37 11.39
CA THR A 369 16.36 11.72 11.88
C THR A 369 15.34 11.75 10.75
N ARG A 370 15.66 12.42 9.64
CA ARG A 370 14.81 12.47 8.44
C ARG A 370 14.60 11.09 7.84
N GLN A 371 15.64 10.27 7.77
CA GLN A 371 15.52 8.90 7.27
C GLN A 371 14.62 8.06 8.17
N LEU A 372 14.80 8.09 9.49
CA LEU A 372 13.95 7.38 10.45
C LEU A 372 12.48 7.82 10.34
N PHE A 373 12.25 9.13 10.25
CA PHE A 373 10.92 9.70 10.06
C PHE A 373 10.28 9.19 8.76
N LEU A 374 11.05 9.20 7.67
CA LEU A 374 10.59 8.73 6.38
C LEU A 374 10.29 7.22 6.39
N GLN A 375 11.11 6.41 7.06
CA GLN A 375 10.84 4.99 7.21
C GLN A 375 9.56 4.75 7.99
N ALA A 376 9.37 5.47 9.09
CA ALA A 376 8.16 5.36 9.89
C ALA A 376 6.92 5.73 9.05
N ALA A 377 7.00 6.77 8.22
CA ALA A 377 5.94 7.15 7.28
C ALA A 377 5.67 6.08 6.20
N ALA A 378 6.70 5.35 5.76
CA ALA A 378 6.63 4.39 4.67
C ALA A 378 6.25 2.96 5.12
N LEU A 379 6.35 2.61 6.41
CA LEU A 379 6.08 1.25 6.91
C LEU A 379 4.68 0.74 6.55
N ARG A 380 3.64 1.51 6.84
CA ARG A 380 2.24 1.13 6.55
C ARG A 380 1.96 1.15 5.04
N PRO A 381 2.29 2.22 4.28
CA PRO A 381 2.17 2.22 2.83
C PRO A 381 2.89 1.06 2.13
N ALA A 382 4.06 0.64 2.61
CA ALA A 382 4.80 -0.48 2.02
C ALA A 382 3.99 -1.79 2.04
N ILE A 383 3.16 -2.00 3.06
CA ILE A 383 2.32 -3.19 3.20
C ILE A 383 0.97 -2.99 2.50
N VAL A 384 0.32 -1.85 2.75
CA VAL A 384 -1.07 -1.61 2.31
C VAL A 384 -1.12 -1.24 0.83
N ALA A 385 -0.21 -0.38 0.37
CA ALA A 385 -0.20 0.20 -0.97
C ALA A 385 1.20 0.19 -1.61
N PRO A 386 1.71 -1.00 -2.01
CA PRO A 386 3.08 -1.13 -2.52
C PRO A 386 3.35 -0.34 -3.81
N THR A 387 2.32 0.08 -4.55
CA THR A 387 2.43 0.95 -5.74
C THR A 387 2.96 2.34 -5.41
N THR A 388 2.92 2.76 -4.14
CA THR A 388 3.53 4.01 -3.65
C THR A 388 5.06 4.01 -3.69
N HIS A 389 5.70 2.87 -4.00
CA HIS A 389 7.15 2.67 -3.86
C HIS A 389 7.69 2.83 -2.43
N ALA A 390 6.81 2.84 -1.42
CA ALA A 390 7.21 2.87 -0.02
C ALA A 390 8.11 1.70 0.40
N ALA A 391 7.99 0.54 -0.26
CA ALA A 391 8.88 -0.60 -0.02
C ALA A 391 10.35 -0.29 -0.37
N GLU A 392 10.60 0.49 -1.43
CA GLU A 392 11.94 0.96 -1.80
C GLU A 392 12.47 1.90 -0.72
N VAL A 393 11.62 2.83 -0.24
CA VAL A 393 11.96 3.76 0.85
C VAL A 393 12.35 3.00 2.11
N VAL A 394 11.49 2.08 2.56
CA VAL A 394 11.74 1.19 3.72
C VAL A 394 13.05 0.41 3.56
N SER A 395 13.35 -0.06 2.36
CA SER A 395 14.56 -0.84 2.07
C SER A 395 15.82 0.01 1.88
N SER A 396 15.68 1.32 1.64
CA SER A 396 16.80 2.24 1.42
C SER A 396 17.42 2.76 2.71
N PHE A 397 17.01 2.23 3.88
CA PHE A 397 17.59 2.59 5.16
C PHE A 397 19.10 2.28 5.17
N PRO A 398 19.97 3.19 5.63
CA PRO A 398 21.40 2.92 5.65
C PRO A 398 21.70 1.77 6.61
N MET A 399 22.54 0.84 6.15
CA MET A 399 23.05 -0.23 6.99
C MET A 399 24.15 0.35 7.89
N THR A 400 23.77 0.94 9.03
CA THR A 400 24.72 1.33 10.07
C THR A 400 24.93 0.19 11.06
N PRO A 401 26.12 0.01 11.64
CA PRO A 401 26.40 -1.05 12.61
C PRO A 401 25.41 -1.09 13.78
N GLU A 402 24.96 0.08 14.24
CA GLU A 402 24.07 0.24 15.39
C GLU A 402 22.62 -0.13 15.06
N LEU A 403 22.22 -0.05 13.78
CA LEU A 403 20.83 -0.18 13.33
C LEU A 403 20.62 -1.36 12.37
N ILE A 404 21.53 -2.32 12.34
CA ILE A 404 21.46 -3.48 11.43
C ILE A 404 20.17 -4.30 11.59
N GLN A 405 19.65 -4.41 12.81
CA GLN A 405 18.39 -5.14 13.06
C GLN A 405 17.18 -4.36 12.54
N LEU A 406 17.18 -3.04 12.70
CA LEU A 406 16.15 -2.17 12.14
C LEU A 406 16.17 -2.23 10.61
N TYR A 407 17.36 -2.13 10.00
CA TYR A 407 17.55 -2.34 8.57
C TYR A 407 16.94 -3.67 8.10
N ASN A 408 17.31 -4.78 8.75
CA ASN A 408 16.80 -6.11 8.41
C ASN A 408 15.28 -6.21 8.54
N TYR A 409 14.72 -5.57 9.56
CA TYR A 409 13.28 -5.54 9.80
C TYR A 409 12.55 -4.78 8.69
N CYS A 410 13.01 -3.57 8.38
CA CYS A 410 12.52 -2.73 7.30
C CYS A 410 12.59 -3.46 5.95
N ALA A 411 13.76 -3.99 5.57
CA ALA A 411 13.93 -4.71 4.31
C ALA A 411 12.99 -5.92 4.17
N ARG A 412 12.66 -6.61 5.28
CA ARG A 412 11.68 -7.71 5.27
C ARG A 412 10.26 -7.22 5.07
N ILE A 413 9.88 -6.13 5.72
CA ILE A 413 8.56 -5.51 5.54
C ILE A 413 8.39 -5.06 4.09
N GLY A 414 9.40 -4.38 3.52
CA GLY A 414 9.41 -3.95 2.13
C GLY A 414 9.17 -5.13 1.18
N ARG A 415 10.01 -6.17 1.27
CA ARG A 415 9.87 -7.39 0.43
C ARG A 415 8.55 -8.11 0.62
N TYR A 416 8.03 -8.14 1.85
CA TYR A 416 6.74 -8.75 2.14
C TYR A 416 5.61 -7.97 1.48
N GLY A 417 5.62 -6.64 1.59
CA GLY A 417 4.68 -5.73 0.96
C GLY A 417 4.64 -5.84 -0.57
N GLU A 418 5.81 -5.93 -1.20
CA GLU A 418 5.93 -6.17 -2.65
C GLU A 418 5.31 -7.52 -3.05
N LYS A 419 5.57 -8.58 -2.27
CA LYS A 419 5.09 -9.93 -2.57
C LYS A 419 3.57 -10.06 -2.46
N ILE A 420 2.95 -9.39 -1.50
CA ILE A 420 1.49 -9.48 -1.29
C ILE A 420 0.68 -8.63 -2.28
N GLY A 421 1.30 -7.60 -2.88
CA GLY A 421 0.64 -6.74 -3.86
C GLY A 421 -0.41 -5.80 -3.26
N GLY A 422 -0.30 -5.51 -1.97
CA GLY A 422 -1.20 -4.66 -1.20
C GLY A 422 -2.20 -5.45 -0.36
N LEU A 423 -2.62 -4.85 0.75
CA LEU A 423 -3.64 -5.41 1.64
C LEU A 423 -4.89 -4.53 1.60
N THR A 424 -6.05 -5.17 1.53
CA THR A 424 -7.32 -4.50 1.76
C THR A 424 -7.76 -4.72 3.21
N PRO A 425 -8.58 -3.84 3.81
CA PRO A 425 -9.07 -4.01 5.18
C PRO A 425 -9.73 -5.39 5.41
N SER A 426 -10.42 -5.90 4.40
CA SER A 426 -11.02 -7.24 4.39
C SER A 426 -10.04 -8.42 4.44
N THR A 427 -8.75 -8.18 4.21
CA THR A 427 -7.71 -9.22 4.27
C THR A 427 -7.31 -9.50 5.71
N PHE A 428 -7.47 -8.52 6.60
CA PHE A 428 -7.30 -8.70 8.03
C PHE A 428 -8.53 -9.43 8.58
N LYS A 429 -8.32 -10.51 9.33
CA LYS A 429 -9.43 -11.17 10.03
C LYS A 429 -10.02 -10.16 11.00
N ARG A 430 -11.34 -9.97 10.97
CA ARG A 430 -12.05 -9.29 12.05
C ARG A 430 -11.87 -10.11 13.33
N THR A 431 -10.95 -9.66 14.16
CA THR A 431 -10.80 -10.06 15.56
C THR A 431 -11.79 -9.27 16.41
N ASP A 432 -12.13 -9.79 17.59
CA ASP A 432 -12.92 -9.04 18.56
C ASP A 432 -12.14 -7.77 18.92
N GLY A 433 -12.64 -6.61 18.50
CA GLY A 433 -11.89 -5.34 18.51
C GLY A 433 -11.28 -4.98 19.86
N GLU A 434 -11.91 -5.39 20.96
CA GLU A 434 -11.43 -5.15 22.32
C GLU A 434 -10.04 -5.75 22.60
N GLN A 435 -9.69 -6.91 22.01
CA GLN A 435 -8.39 -7.52 22.26
C GLN A 435 -7.27 -6.78 21.52
N ASP A 436 -7.52 -6.37 20.29
CA ASP A 436 -6.52 -5.65 19.49
C ASP A 436 -6.31 -4.23 20.00
N GLU A 437 -7.37 -3.56 20.45
CA GLU A 437 -7.28 -2.25 21.10
C GLU A 437 -6.41 -2.32 22.36
N ARG A 438 -6.62 -3.33 23.22
CA ARG A 438 -5.76 -3.55 24.40
C ARG A 438 -4.32 -3.84 24.03
N LEU A 439 -4.07 -4.68 23.03
CA LEU A 439 -2.70 -4.96 22.56
C LEU A 439 -2.02 -3.70 22.01
N LEU A 440 -2.77 -2.82 21.33
CA LEU A 440 -2.25 -1.54 20.84
C LEU A 440 -1.99 -0.57 21.99
N GLU A 441 -2.88 -0.48 22.97
CA GLU A 441 -2.70 0.33 24.18
C GLU A 441 -1.47 -0.14 24.99
N ASP A 442 -1.32 -1.46 25.19
CA ASP A 442 -0.17 -2.07 25.85
C ASP A 442 1.13 -1.73 25.10
N LEU A 443 1.13 -1.85 23.77
CA LEU A 443 2.28 -1.49 22.94
C LEU A 443 2.59 0.02 23.04
N GLN A 444 1.59 0.88 23.03
CA GLN A 444 1.77 2.32 23.19
C GLN A 444 2.34 2.66 24.58
N GLN A 445 1.88 1.99 25.63
CA GLN A 445 2.43 2.14 26.98
C GLN A 445 3.87 1.67 27.06
N ASP A 446 4.20 0.52 26.44
CA ASP A 446 5.56 0.01 26.37
C ASP A 446 6.49 0.98 25.63
N VAL A 447 6.04 1.53 24.50
CA VAL A 447 6.80 2.55 23.75
C VAL A 447 6.98 3.82 24.58
N ALA A 448 5.92 4.33 25.22
CA ALA A 448 6.01 5.52 26.07
C ALA A 448 6.98 5.31 27.24
N LYS A 449 6.98 4.11 27.83
CA LYS A 449 7.92 3.69 28.86
C LYS A 449 9.35 3.65 28.32
N TRP A 450 9.58 3.05 27.15
CA TRP A 450 10.92 3.00 26.53
C TRP A 450 11.46 4.39 26.21
N VAL A 451 10.61 5.30 25.74
CA VAL A 451 10.99 6.71 25.50
C VAL A 451 11.34 7.40 26.81
N GLY A 452 10.57 7.18 27.88
CA GLY A 452 10.90 7.73 29.20
C GLY A 452 12.18 7.12 29.81
N GLU A 453 12.48 5.87 29.48
CA GLU A 453 13.67 5.17 29.96
C GLU A 453 14.90 5.38 29.07
N SER A 454 14.77 5.92 27.84
CA SER A 454 15.82 5.85 26.80
C SER A 454 17.18 6.45 27.20
N GLU A 455 17.22 7.42 28.11
CA GLU A 455 18.46 8.01 28.63
C GLU A 455 19.18 7.10 29.65
N THR A 456 18.43 6.19 30.28
CA THR A 456 18.92 5.29 31.34
C THR A 456 18.88 3.81 30.94
N PHE A 457 18.21 3.50 29.82
CA PHE A 457 17.91 2.15 29.38
C PHE A 457 19.13 1.52 28.70
N SER A 458 19.90 0.74 29.45
CA SER A 458 20.69 -0.32 28.81
C SER A 458 19.71 -1.34 28.25
N VAL A 459 19.68 -1.54 26.93
CA VAL A 459 18.86 -2.58 26.29
C VAL A 459 19.30 -3.93 26.82
N ARG A 460 18.59 -4.44 27.83
CA ARG A 460 18.70 -5.84 28.24
C ARG A 460 18.01 -6.65 27.15
N TYR A 461 18.82 -7.25 26.28
CA TYR A 461 18.36 -8.09 25.21
C TYR A 461 17.48 -9.23 25.77
N ALA A 462 16.17 -9.11 25.62
CA ALA A 462 15.21 -10.15 25.94
C ALA A 462 14.81 -10.83 24.62
N LEU A 463 15.00 -12.16 24.54
CA LEU A 463 14.51 -12.96 23.43
C LEU A 463 12.97 -12.82 23.35
N THR A 464 12.46 -12.06 22.38
CA THR A 464 11.01 -11.87 22.20
C THR A 464 10.34 -13.08 21.56
N ASN A 465 9.06 -13.27 21.91
CA ASN A 465 8.14 -14.35 21.46
C ASN A 465 7.94 -14.41 19.92
N PRO A 466 7.38 -15.50 19.36
CA PRO A 466 7.74 -16.08 18.07
C PRO A 466 6.85 -15.59 16.90
N LEU A 467 6.56 -14.29 16.81
CA LEU A 467 5.81 -13.71 15.69
C LEU A 467 6.58 -13.76 14.36
N PHE A 468 7.91 -13.92 14.39
CA PHE A 468 8.78 -13.80 13.22
C PHE A 468 9.41 -15.13 12.76
N THR A 469 8.80 -16.26 13.12
CA THR A 469 9.37 -17.58 12.90
C THR A 469 9.57 -17.97 11.42
N ARG A 470 9.09 -17.23 10.41
CA ARG A 470 9.13 -17.72 9.03
C ARG A 470 10.41 -17.48 8.20
N ALA A 471 11.38 -16.66 8.62
CA ALA A 471 12.58 -16.36 7.81
C ALA A 471 13.93 -16.71 8.49
N HIS A 472 14.88 -17.18 7.67
CA HIS A 472 16.07 -18.00 7.97
C HIS A 472 17.10 -17.54 9.01
N TRP A 473 16.87 -16.47 9.78
CA TRP A 473 17.82 -15.99 10.81
C TRP A 473 17.24 -15.88 12.22
N SER A 474 15.97 -16.21 12.40
CA SER A 474 15.38 -16.47 13.72
C SER A 474 15.10 -17.96 13.86
N LEU A 475 15.72 -18.61 14.84
CA LEU A 475 15.47 -20.02 15.14
C LEU A 475 14.01 -20.22 15.58
N ARG A 476 13.22 -20.95 14.79
CA ARG A 476 11.89 -21.42 15.22
C ARG A 476 12.05 -22.35 16.42
N SER A 477 11.07 -22.44 17.32
CA SER A 477 11.07 -23.51 18.33
C SER A 477 11.14 -24.89 17.66
N SER A 478 10.37 -25.11 16.59
CA SER A 478 10.37 -26.35 15.82
C SER A 478 11.68 -26.59 15.06
N SER A 479 12.31 -25.55 14.50
CA SER A 479 13.63 -25.63 13.87
C SER A 479 14.75 -25.82 14.89
N ALA A 480 14.59 -25.31 16.11
CA ALA A 480 15.52 -25.53 17.21
C ALA A 480 15.49 -26.98 17.70
N HIS A 481 14.31 -27.60 17.70
CA HIS A 481 14.15 -29.02 17.97
C HIS A 481 14.66 -29.90 16.82
N ARG A 482 14.41 -29.50 15.56
CA ARG A 482 14.85 -30.26 14.36
C ARG A 482 16.35 -30.12 14.07
N PHE A 483 16.95 -28.97 14.37
CA PHE A 483 18.35 -28.65 14.08
C PHE A 483 19.07 -28.06 15.32
N PRO A 484 19.18 -28.82 16.41
CA PRO A 484 19.76 -28.33 17.67
C PRO A 484 21.22 -27.90 17.52
N SER A 485 21.95 -28.48 16.56
CA SER A 485 23.33 -28.08 16.25
C SER A 485 23.41 -26.66 15.67
N GLN A 486 22.49 -26.28 14.78
CA GLN A 486 22.45 -24.92 14.20
C GLN A 486 22.05 -23.87 15.25
N VAL A 487 21.20 -24.24 16.21
CA VAL A 487 20.89 -23.40 17.38
C VAL A 487 22.14 -23.08 18.16
N GLN A 488 22.92 -24.12 18.47
CA GLN A 488 24.15 -23.94 19.24
C GLN A 488 25.16 -23.09 18.48
N VAL A 489 25.28 -23.24 17.15
CA VAL A 489 26.14 -22.38 16.33
C VAL A 489 25.68 -20.93 16.39
N TRP A 490 24.38 -20.66 16.24
CA TRP A 490 23.83 -19.31 16.34
C TRP A 490 24.02 -18.69 17.74
N GLN A 491 23.77 -19.45 18.81
CA GLN A 491 24.01 -19.01 20.19
C GLN A 491 25.48 -18.68 20.43
N ARG A 492 26.40 -19.48 19.87
CA ARG A 492 27.84 -19.20 19.92
C ARG A 492 28.19 -17.92 19.17
N TRP A 493 27.57 -17.67 18.02
CA TRP A 493 27.74 -16.42 17.26
C TRP A 493 27.29 -15.20 18.08
N GLN A 494 26.10 -15.26 18.69
CA GLN A 494 25.59 -14.16 19.52
C GLN A 494 26.49 -13.90 20.73
N LYS A 495 26.93 -14.95 21.43
CA LYS A 495 27.85 -14.82 22.56
C LYS A 495 29.20 -14.23 22.12
N THR A 496 29.68 -14.63 20.95
CA THR A 496 30.91 -14.11 20.34
C THR A 496 30.80 -12.61 20.05
N LEU A 497 29.71 -12.18 19.41
CA LEU A 497 29.44 -10.76 19.12
C LEU A 497 29.34 -9.93 20.40
N GLN A 498 28.59 -10.40 21.41
CA GLN A 498 28.48 -9.70 22.70
C GLN A 498 29.84 -9.56 23.40
N THR A 499 30.68 -10.59 23.32
CA THR A 499 32.00 -10.56 23.95
C THR A 499 32.94 -9.59 23.24
N ALA A 500 32.93 -9.59 21.90
CA ALA A 500 33.71 -8.64 21.10
C ALA A 500 33.25 -7.19 21.34
N ASP A 501 31.93 -6.96 21.39
CA ASP A 501 31.35 -5.64 21.65
C ASP A 501 31.68 -5.14 23.07
N THR A 502 31.72 -6.03 24.06
CA THR A 502 32.14 -5.67 25.42
C THR A 502 33.60 -5.20 25.44
N ILE A 503 34.49 -5.90 24.74
CA ILE A 503 35.92 -5.53 24.66
C ILE A 503 36.10 -4.21 23.91
N VAL A 504 35.59 -4.15 22.68
CA VAL A 504 35.75 -2.99 21.81
C VAL A 504 35.03 -1.77 22.41
N GLY A 505 33.82 -1.96 22.93
CA GLY A 505 33.02 -0.94 23.58
C GLY A 505 33.72 -0.31 24.79
N ASN A 506 34.28 -1.12 25.70
CA ASN A 506 34.98 -0.56 26.87
C ASN A 506 36.20 0.29 26.47
N ILE A 507 36.88 -0.09 25.38
CA ILE A 507 38.06 0.61 24.87
C ILE A 507 37.68 1.89 24.13
N LEU A 508 36.72 1.82 23.20
CA LEU A 508 36.23 2.97 22.44
C LEU A 508 35.63 4.05 23.35
N HIS A 509 34.97 3.66 24.44
CA HIS A 509 34.39 4.59 25.40
C HIS A 509 35.35 4.99 26.53
N ASN A 510 36.64 4.59 26.45
CA ASN A 510 37.69 4.94 27.41
C ASN A 510 37.29 4.67 28.89
N ARG A 511 36.66 3.53 29.16
CA ARG A 511 36.20 3.15 30.50
C ARG A 511 37.36 2.62 31.35
N VAL A 512 38.02 3.52 32.06
CA VAL A 512 39.23 3.24 32.86
C VAL A 512 38.99 2.19 33.96
N ASP A 513 37.79 2.18 34.54
CA ASP A 513 37.33 1.23 35.56
C ASP A 513 37.16 -0.20 35.01
N ALA A 514 36.83 -0.34 33.72
CA ALA A 514 36.62 -1.63 33.06
C ALA A 514 37.89 -2.22 32.41
N VAL A 515 39.05 -1.56 32.53
CA VAL A 515 40.29 -1.98 31.86
C VAL A 515 40.81 -3.32 32.38
N ALA A 516 40.72 -3.57 33.70
CA ALA A 516 41.16 -4.83 34.30
C ALA A 516 40.33 -6.02 33.79
N ASP A 517 39.00 -5.84 33.77
CA ASP A 517 38.05 -6.86 33.32
C ASP A 517 38.18 -7.10 31.81
N THR A 518 38.34 -6.04 31.03
CA THR A 518 38.55 -6.12 29.57
C THR A 518 39.84 -6.87 29.24
N ARG A 519 40.93 -6.59 29.97
CA ARG A 519 42.21 -7.30 29.80
C ARG A 519 42.09 -8.78 30.19
N GLN A 520 41.39 -9.10 31.27
CA GLN A 520 41.14 -10.47 31.68
C GLN A 520 40.33 -11.22 30.61
N GLU A 521 39.30 -10.57 30.05
CA GLU A 521 38.46 -11.15 29.03
C GLU A 521 39.19 -11.33 27.68
N MET A 522 40.02 -10.37 27.29
CA MET A 522 40.92 -10.50 26.13
C MET A 522 41.90 -11.67 26.30
N GLN A 523 42.52 -11.82 27.47
CA GLN A 523 43.41 -12.95 27.75
C GLN A 523 42.67 -14.30 27.70
N ARG A 524 41.44 -14.33 28.23
CA ARG A 524 40.57 -15.50 28.16
C ARG A 524 40.27 -15.87 26.70
N ILE A 525 39.88 -14.91 25.87
CA ILE A 525 39.58 -15.15 24.45
C ILE A 525 40.84 -15.52 23.66
N ALA A 526 41.95 -14.82 23.86
CA ALA A 526 43.22 -15.14 23.24
C ALA A 526 43.61 -16.60 23.53
N SER A 527 43.44 -17.06 24.78
CA SER A 527 43.71 -18.46 25.13
C SER A 527 42.80 -19.47 24.41
N ILE A 528 41.51 -19.13 24.21
CA ILE A 528 40.54 -19.98 23.51
C ILE A 528 40.84 -20.02 22.01
N VAL A 529 41.24 -18.89 21.43
CA VAL A 529 41.54 -18.80 20.01
C VAL A 529 42.91 -19.41 19.67
N SER A 530 43.90 -19.27 20.54
CA SER A 530 45.23 -19.85 20.35
C SER A 530 45.30 -21.36 20.58
N GLN A 531 44.33 -21.97 21.28
CA GLN A 531 44.27 -23.42 21.42
C GLN A 531 44.03 -24.09 20.05
N ASP A 532 44.83 -25.13 19.77
CA ASP A 532 44.86 -25.82 18.49
C ASP A 532 43.46 -26.38 18.11
N ARG A 533 43.12 -26.37 16.80
CA ARG A 533 41.78 -26.69 16.26
C ARG A 533 41.21 -28.03 16.74
N ARG A 534 42.07 -28.92 17.22
CA ARG A 534 41.74 -30.29 17.64
C ARG A 534 41.35 -30.43 19.11
N VAL A 535 41.62 -29.43 19.96
CA VAL A 535 41.46 -29.56 21.43
C VAL A 535 40.45 -28.55 22.00
N SER A 536 39.93 -27.63 21.19
CA SER A 536 38.97 -26.64 21.67
C SER A 536 37.66 -27.30 22.13
N ALA A 537 37.34 -27.17 23.42
CA ALA A 537 36.07 -27.59 24.01
C ALA A 537 34.85 -26.84 23.44
N MET A 538 35.09 -25.75 22.70
CA MET A 538 34.07 -24.98 22.00
C MET A 538 34.32 -25.10 20.48
N PRO A 539 33.45 -25.78 19.72
CA PRO A 539 33.53 -25.75 18.26
C PRO A 539 33.16 -24.34 17.79
N MET A 540 34.19 -23.54 17.48
CA MET A 540 34.06 -22.23 16.86
C MET A 540 34.27 -22.38 15.37
N ASP A 541 33.39 -21.75 14.59
CA ASP A 541 33.62 -21.56 13.17
C ASP A 541 34.85 -20.65 12.95
N ASN A 542 35.54 -20.81 11.83
CA ASN A 542 36.71 -20.00 11.49
C ASN A 542 36.37 -18.51 11.46
N ASP A 543 35.17 -18.17 11.02
CA ASP A 543 34.72 -16.78 10.94
C ASP A 543 34.53 -16.15 12.33
N MET A 544 33.93 -16.89 13.29
CA MET A 544 33.84 -16.44 14.69
C MET A 544 35.23 -16.23 15.30
N ARG A 545 36.15 -17.15 15.02
CA ARG A 545 37.53 -17.10 15.53
C ARG A 545 38.27 -15.88 14.96
N ASN A 546 38.15 -15.64 13.66
CA ASN A 546 38.77 -14.50 12.98
C ASN A 546 38.21 -13.17 13.51
N PHE A 547 36.89 -13.09 13.74
CA PHE A 547 36.26 -11.91 14.32
C PHE A 547 36.75 -11.62 15.75
N LEU A 548 36.86 -12.64 16.59
CA LEU A 548 37.42 -12.50 17.94
C LEU A 548 38.90 -12.11 17.93
N LEU A 549 39.69 -12.64 16.99
CA LEU A 549 41.09 -12.22 16.81
C LEU A 549 41.18 -10.74 16.47
N GLN A 550 40.33 -10.26 15.57
CA GLN A 550 40.30 -8.84 15.23
C GLN A 550 39.94 -7.98 16.44
N ALA A 551 38.92 -8.36 17.22
CA ALA A 551 38.54 -7.65 18.44
C ALA A 551 39.67 -7.63 19.49
N VAL A 552 40.37 -8.76 19.69
CA VAL A 552 41.51 -8.88 20.62
C VAL A 552 42.77 -8.18 20.12
N THR A 553 42.96 -8.05 18.80
CA THR A 553 44.11 -7.33 18.22
C THR A 553 43.88 -5.83 18.24
N PHE A 554 42.60 -5.40 18.14
CA PHE A 554 42.21 -4.00 18.19
C PHE A 554 42.28 -3.43 19.61
N GLY A 555 41.85 -4.21 20.61
CA GLY A 555 42.00 -3.86 22.01
C GLY A 555 43.41 -4.08 22.55
#